data_AF-A0A8T4LND2-F1
#
_entry.id   AF-A0A8T4LND2-F1
#
_cell.length_a   1.000
_cell.length_b   1.000
_cell.length_c   1.000
_cell.angle_alpha   90.00
_cell.angle_beta   90.00
_cell.angle_gamma   90.00
#
_symmetry.space_group_name_H-M   'P 1'
#
loop_
_entity.id
_entity.type
_entity.pdbx_description
1 polymer ?
#
loop_
_entity_poly.entity_id
_entity_poly.type
_entity_poly.pdbx_seq_one_letter_code
_entity_poly.pdbx_strand_id
1 'polypeptide(L)'
;MLKAKLVYLKDKQFFEKVGTLRLVGKPIETAKKLKDQGFELLHIIDLDAQRGIETNFDVYDKLTYLMHVQVECDREEFIERLLGINARVVIILPTKLDLKKFKDKNRLLVGKIKNDYTGEISDVYDLIIEDAKQESVKKFSKLGKRILVYAKDFKKEMEKFTFAIIESL
;
A
#
# COMPACT_ATOMS: atom_id res chain seq x y z
N MET A 1 -3.24 15.36 -6.00
CA MET A 1 -2.18 14.55 -5.37
C MET A 1 -2.79 13.73 -4.26
N LEU A 2 -2.94 12.42 -4.45
CA LEU A 2 -3.55 11.56 -3.43
C LEU A 2 -2.63 11.49 -2.21
N LYS A 3 -3.22 11.60 -1.01
CA LYS A 3 -2.49 11.49 0.26
C LYS A 3 -2.74 10.13 0.89
N ALA A 4 -1.68 9.41 1.24
CA ALA A 4 -1.79 8.15 1.97
C ALA A 4 -1.22 8.23 3.39
N LYS A 5 -1.66 7.33 4.27
CA LYS A 5 -1.05 7.14 5.58
C LYS A 5 -0.68 5.67 5.74
N LEU A 6 0.58 5.41 6.09
CA LEU A 6 1.01 4.11 6.58
C LEU A 6 0.63 3.96 8.03
N VAL A 7 0.01 2.84 8.34
CA VAL A 7 -0.30 2.38 9.68
C VAL A 7 0.09 0.92 9.81
N TYR A 8 0.46 0.54 11.02
CA TYR A 8 0.64 -0.85 11.40
C TYR A 8 -0.64 -1.31 12.09
N LEU A 9 -1.13 -2.50 11.75
CA LEU A 9 -2.30 -3.09 12.40
C LEU A 9 -1.84 -4.30 13.21
N LYS A 10 -2.30 -4.36 14.46
CA LYS A 10 -2.08 -5.49 15.37
C LYS A 10 -3.19 -5.52 16.40
N ASP A 11 -3.71 -6.70 16.72
CA ASP A 11 -4.75 -6.87 17.74
C ASP A 11 -5.96 -5.92 17.51
N LYS A 12 -6.35 -5.72 16.24
CA LYS A 12 -7.39 -4.75 15.82
C LYS A 12 -7.14 -3.30 16.24
N GLN A 13 -5.90 -2.92 16.50
CA GLN A 13 -5.48 -1.55 16.84
C GLN A 13 -4.49 -1.01 15.82
N PHE A 14 -4.60 0.28 15.50
CA PHE A 14 -3.61 0.97 14.69
C PHE A 14 -2.44 1.49 15.51
N PHE A 15 -1.26 1.32 14.93
CA PHE A 15 0.01 1.81 15.43
C PHE A 15 0.73 2.61 14.35
N GLU A 16 1.61 3.51 14.79
CA GLU A 16 2.57 4.19 13.94
C GLU A 16 3.99 3.90 14.41
N LYS A 17 4.96 3.93 13.48
CA LYS A 17 6.37 3.68 13.80
C LYS A 17 7.12 5.01 13.88
N VAL A 18 7.42 5.45 15.09
CA VAL A 18 8.23 6.64 15.40
C VAL A 18 9.38 6.20 16.28
N GLY A 19 10.42 5.62 15.65
CA GLY A 19 11.45 4.84 16.33
C GLY A 19 10.91 3.48 16.82
N THR A 20 9.94 3.51 17.71
CA THR A 20 9.17 2.36 18.21
C THR A 20 7.72 2.40 17.71
N LEU A 21 6.99 1.28 17.86
CA LEU A 21 5.55 1.23 17.57
C LEU A 21 4.78 1.95 18.68
N ARG A 22 3.99 2.96 18.30
CA ARG A 22 3.12 3.74 19.20
C ARG A 22 1.67 3.50 18.84
N LEU A 23 0.84 3.25 19.85
CA LEU A 23 -0.60 3.07 19.67
C LEU A 23 -1.23 4.40 19.22
N VAL A 24 -1.94 4.36 18.09
CA VAL A 24 -2.72 5.49 17.55
C VAL A 24 -4.17 5.37 18.01
N GLY A 25 -4.72 4.15 18.05
CA GLY A 25 -6.05 3.86 18.55
C GLY A 25 -6.84 2.93 17.64
N LYS A 26 -8.17 2.98 17.75
CA LYS A 26 -9.07 2.11 17.00
C LYS A 26 -9.04 2.44 15.49
N PRO A 27 -9.03 1.44 14.60
CA PRO A 27 -8.91 1.65 13.16
C PRO A 27 -9.95 2.59 12.55
N ILE A 28 -11.24 2.38 12.85
CA ILE A 28 -12.34 3.15 12.27
C ILE A 28 -12.31 4.63 12.70
N GLU A 29 -12.08 4.89 13.99
CA GLU A 29 -11.99 6.24 14.53
C GLU A 29 -10.78 6.99 13.94
N THR A 30 -9.65 6.29 13.82
CA THR A 30 -8.43 6.84 13.23
C THR A 30 -8.62 7.14 11.74
N ALA A 31 -9.25 6.23 10.99
CA ALA A 31 -9.52 6.43 9.57
C ALA A 31 -10.42 7.64 9.30
N LYS A 32 -11.45 7.86 10.13
CA LYS A 32 -12.29 9.07 10.05
C LYS A 32 -11.46 10.34 10.25
N LYS A 33 -10.64 10.40 11.32
CA LYS A 33 -9.75 11.55 11.58
C LYS A 33 -8.76 11.80 10.44
N LEU A 34 -8.20 10.74 9.86
CA LEU A 34 -7.27 10.85 8.72
C LEU A 34 -7.99 11.36 7.47
N LYS A 35 -9.22 10.88 7.21
CA LYS A 35 -10.04 11.37 6.12
C LYS A 35 -10.35 12.87 6.28
N ASP A 36 -10.67 13.33 7.48
CA ASP A 36 -10.88 14.75 7.79
C ASP A 36 -9.63 15.61 7.55
N GLN A 37 -8.43 15.02 7.66
CA GLN A 37 -7.14 15.63 7.32
C GLN A 37 -6.80 15.58 5.82
N GLY A 38 -7.70 15.01 5.01
CA GLY A 38 -7.55 14.87 3.56
C GLY A 38 -6.70 13.69 3.12
N PHE A 39 -6.47 12.69 3.97
CA PHE A 39 -5.92 11.41 3.54
C PHE A 39 -7.01 10.58 2.83
N GLU A 40 -6.65 9.99 1.70
CA GLU A 40 -7.58 9.27 0.82
C GLU A 40 -7.27 7.76 0.77
N LEU A 41 -6.06 7.35 1.19
CA LEU A 41 -5.61 5.95 1.21
C LEU A 41 -4.94 5.57 2.54
N LEU A 42 -5.29 4.41 3.08
CA LEU A 42 -4.53 3.74 4.14
C LEU A 42 -3.66 2.66 3.53
N HIS A 43 -2.35 2.75 3.76
CA HIS A 43 -1.44 1.63 3.59
C HIS A 43 -1.32 0.90 4.92
N ILE A 44 -1.68 -0.38 4.96
CA ILE A 44 -1.69 -1.17 6.18
C ILE A 44 -0.61 -2.26 6.10
N ILE A 45 0.27 -2.26 7.09
CA ILE A 45 1.15 -3.40 7.39
C ILE A 45 0.52 -4.14 8.56
N ASP A 46 -0.06 -5.31 8.30
CA ASP A 46 -0.67 -6.14 9.33
C ASP A 46 0.35 -7.09 9.95
N LEU A 47 0.71 -6.80 11.21
CA LEU A 47 1.68 -7.57 11.97
C LEU A 47 1.14 -8.96 12.35
N ASP A 48 -0.18 -9.13 12.41
CA ASP A 48 -0.82 -10.42 12.67
C ASP A 48 -0.85 -11.26 11.40
N ALA A 49 -1.25 -10.69 10.26
CA ALA A 49 -1.24 -11.41 8.99
C ALA A 49 0.16 -11.82 8.54
N GLN A 50 1.20 -11.03 8.83
CA GLN A 50 2.60 -11.42 8.61
C GLN A 50 3.01 -12.68 9.40
N ARG A 51 2.30 -12.97 10.50
CA ARG A 51 2.47 -14.18 11.32
C ARG A 51 1.48 -15.29 10.95
N GLY A 52 0.71 -15.11 9.88
CA GLY A 52 -0.33 -16.04 9.44
C GLY A 52 -1.65 -15.95 10.24
N ILE A 53 -1.85 -14.90 11.03
CA ILE A 53 -3.04 -14.71 11.85
C ILE A 53 -3.99 -13.73 11.14
N GLU A 54 -5.23 -14.17 10.87
CA GLU A 54 -6.18 -13.41 10.02
C GLU A 54 -7.32 -12.74 10.79
N THR A 55 -7.09 -12.43 12.06
CA THR A 55 -8.10 -11.86 12.97
C THR A 55 -8.55 -10.45 12.58
N ASN A 56 -7.76 -9.75 11.75
CA ASN A 56 -7.98 -8.35 11.36
C ASN A 56 -8.82 -8.19 10.08
N PHE A 57 -9.29 -9.26 9.44
CA PHE A 57 -9.99 -9.15 8.15
C PHE A 57 -11.24 -8.25 8.20
N ASP A 58 -12.04 -8.32 9.28
CA ASP A 58 -13.23 -7.50 9.43
C ASP A 58 -12.93 -6.00 9.57
N VAL A 59 -11.69 -5.66 9.96
CA VAL A 59 -11.21 -4.27 10.01
C VAL A 59 -11.06 -3.73 8.60
N TYR A 60 -10.48 -4.50 7.67
CA TYR A 60 -10.29 -4.08 6.28
C TYR A 60 -11.62 -3.82 5.58
N ASP A 61 -12.54 -4.76 5.72
CA ASP A 61 -13.87 -4.66 5.11
C ASP A 61 -14.58 -3.39 5.56
N LYS A 62 -14.60 -3.09 6.87
CA LYS A 62 -15.17 -1.84 7.38
C LYS A 62 -14.45 -0.59 6.88
N LEU A 63 -13.13 -0.65 6.73
CA LEU A 63 -12.33 0.49 6.29
C LEU A 63 -12.53 0.80 4.80
N THR A 64 -12.75 -0.21 3.93
CA THR A 64 -12.95 0.01 2.49
C THR A 64 -14.25 0.76 2.19
N TYR A 65 -15.26 0.72 3.08
CA TYR A 65 -16.44 1.59 2.99
C TYR A 65 -16.15 3.07 3.31
N LEU A 66 -15.05 3.37 4.00
CA LEU A 66 -14.73 4.73 4.47
C LEU A 66 -13.75 5.44 3.55
N MET A 67 -12.72 4.74 3.09
CA MET A 67 -11.64 5.26 2.24
C MET A 67 -10.92 4.12 1.52
N HIS A 68 -10.02 4.44 0.60
CA HIS A 68 -9.22 3.41 -0.04
C HIS A 68 -8.28 2.74 0.98
N VAL A 69 -8.12 1.43 0.86
CA VAL A 69 -7.23 0.63 1.69
C VAL A 69 -6.33 -0.18 0.78
N GLN A 70 -5.05 -0.27 1.14
CA GLN A 70 -4.14 -1.25 0.59
C GLN A 70 -3.43 -2.00 1.72
N VAL A 71 -3.28 -3.32 1.57
CA VAL A 71 -2.68 -4.20 2.59
C VAL A 71 -1.51 -4.96 1.97
N GLU A 72 -0.38 -5.01 2.68
CA GLU A 72 0.74 -5.87 2.26
C GLU A 72 0.41 -7.35 2.51
N CYS A 73 0.49 -8.17 1.46
CA CYS A 73 0.21 -9.60 1.54
C CYS A 73 0.94 -10.38 0.44
N ASP A 74 1.41 -11.58 0.79
CA ASP A 74 2.07 -12.55 -0.08
C ASP A 74 1.39 -13.94 -0.07
N ARG A 75 0.21 -14.07 0.55
CA ARG A 75 -0.53 -15.34 0.69
C ARG A 75 -1.72 -15.37 -0.26
N GLU A 76 -1.68 -16.25 -1.27
CA GLU A 76 -2.65 -16.32 -2.38
C GLU A 76 -4.13 -16.31 -1.91
N GLU A 77 -4.48 -17.19 -0.97
CA GLU A 77 -5.86 -17.30 -0.43
C GLU A 77 -6.34 -16.00 0.24
N PHE A 78 -5.42 -15.28 0.90
CA PHE A 78 -5.77 -14.03 1.57
C PHE A 78 -5.89 -12.87 0.59
N ILE A 79 -5.10 -12.89 -0.50
CA ILE A 79 -5.19 -11.93 -1.60
C ILE A 79 -6.59 -11.97 -2.21
N GLU A 80 -7.12 -13.16 -2.52
CA GLU A 80 -8.47 -13.31 -3.07
C GLU A 80 -9.54 -12.65 -2.20
N ARG A 81 -9.44 -12.87 -0.89
CA ARG A 81 -10.38 -12.30 0.09
C ARG A 81 -10.27 -10.78 0.17
N LEU A 82 -9.04 -10.23 0.22
CA LEU A 82 -8.81 -8.78 0.20
C LEU A 82 -9.36 -8.14 -1.08
N LEU A 83 -9.09 -8.75 -2.23
CA LEU A 83 -9.64 -8.32 -3.51
C LEU A 83 -11.18 -8.45 -3.56
N GLY A 84 -11.78 -9.36 -2.79
CA GLY A 84 -13.22 -9.54 -2.65
C GLY A 84 -13.93 -8.35 -2.00
N ILE A 85 -13.26 -7.67 -1.05
CA ILE A 85 -13.79 -6.50 -0.33
C ILE A 85 -13.31 -5.16 -0.93
N ASN A 86 -12.81 -5.18 -2.17
CA ASN A 86 -12.22 -4.03 -2.87
C ASN A 86 -11.01 -3.40 -2.16
N ALA A 87 -10.33 -4.15 -1.28
CA ALA A 87 -9.03 -3.74 -0.78
C ALA A 87 -7.98 -3.92 -1.87
N ARG A 88 -7.06 -2.97 -1.98
CA ARG A 88 -5.87 -3.11 -2.82
C ARG A 88 -4.88 -4.03 -2.12
N VAL A 89 -4.14 -4.80 -2.90
CA VAL A 89 -3.14 -5.74 -2.37
C VAL A 89 -1.77 -5.28 -2.81
N VAL A 90 -0.89 -5.08 -1.83
CA VAL A 90 0.52 -4.74 -2.06
C VAL A 90 1.35 -6.02 -2.00
N ILE A 91 2.04 -6.32 -3.09
CA ILE A 91 2.82 -7.54 -3.27
C ILE A 91 4.28 -7.14 -3.43
N ILE A 92 5.15 -7.69 -2.59
CA ILE A 92 6.60 -7.46 -2.71
C ILE A 92 7.11 -8.26 -3.91
N LEU A 93 7.77 -7.58 -4.84
CA LEU A 93 8.35 -8.18 -6.03
C LEU A 93 9.88 -8.33 -5.89
N PRO A 94 10.47 -9.41 -6.41
CA PRO A 94 9.82 -10.51 -7.14
C PRO A 94 9.04 -11.44 -6.20
N THR A 95 7.94 -12.02 -6.71
CA THR A 95 7.10 -12.96 -5.95
C THR A 95 7.05 -14.33 -6.63
N LYS A 96 6.73 -15.37 -5.86
CA LYS A 96 6.44 -16.72 -6.38
C LYS A 96 4.97 -16.91 -6.77
N LEU A 97 4.11 -15.95 -6.44
CA LEU A 97 2.69 -16.00 -6.76
C LEU A 97 2.46 -15.85 -8.25
N ASP A 98 1.52 -16.62 -8.79
CA ASP A 98 1.04 -16.43 -10.16
C ASP A 98 -0.01 -15.31 -10.20
N LEU A 99 0.47 -14.08 -10.41
CA LEU A 99 -0.38 -12.88 -10.42
C LEU A 99 -1.38 -12.86 -11.57
N LYS A 100 -1.18 -13.67 -12.62
CA LYS A 100 -2.09 -13.74 -13.78
C LYS A 100 -3.46 -14.29 -13.39
N LYS A 101 -3.54 -15.06 -12.30
CA LYS A 101 -4.81 -15.49 -11.70
C LYS A 101 -5.73 -14.33 -11.31
N PHE A 102 -5.15 -13.17 -11.01
CA PHE A 102 -5.86 -11.97 -10.55
C PHE A 102 -6.05 -10.92 -11.64
N LYS A 103 -5.86 -11.27 -12.92
CA LYS A 103 -5.91 -10.33 -14.06
C LYS A 103 -7.20 -9.49 -14.10
N ASP A 104 -8.34 -10.08 -13.73
CA ASP A 104 -9.65 -9.41 -13.77
C ASP A 104 -9.77 -8.32 -12.68
N LYS A 105 -8.91 -8.38 -11.66
CA LYS A 105 -8.79 -7.40 -10.58
C LYS A 105 -7.43 -6.70 -10.56
N ASN A 106 -6.70 -6.69 -11.68
CA ASN A 106 -5.36 -6.12 -11.78
C ASN A 106 -5.29 -4.68 -11.23
N ARG A 107 -6.33 -3.87 -11.42
CA ARG A 107 -6.41 -2.48 -10.89
C ARG A 107 -6.22 -2.36 -9.37
N LEU A 108 -6.43 -3.44 -8.62
CA LEU A 108 -6.25 -3.51 -7.17
C LEU A 108 -4.88 -4.07 -6.77
N LEU A 109 -4.08 -4.56 -7.71
CA LEU A 109 -2.74 -5.09 -7.46
C LEU A 109 -1.70 -3.96 -7.52
N VAL A 110 -0.85 -3.92 -6.50
CA VAL A 110 0.22 -2.96 -6.36
C VAL A 110 1.53 -3.70 -6.14
N GLY A 111 2.51 -3.53 -7.02
CA GLY A 111 3.83 -4.11 -6.82
C GLY A 111 4.67 -3.21 -5.92
N LYS A 112 5.40 -3.78 -4.97
CA LYS A 112 6.38 -3.06 -4.15
C LYS A 112 7.78 -3.55 -4.50
N ILE A 113 8.65 -2.64 -4.93
CA ILE A 113 9.99 -2.94 -5.42
C ILE A 113 11.04 -2.05 -4.77
N LYS A 114 12.27 -2.54 -4.73
CA LYS A 114 13.44 -1.71 -4.45
C LYS A 114 13.79 -0.83 -5.64
N ASN A 115 14.47 0.29 -5.39
CA ASN A 115 14.89 1.25 -6.42
C ASN A 115 15.77 0.64 -7.54
N ASP A 116 16.55 -0.41 -7.25
CA ASP A 116 17.44 -1.09 -8.19
C ASP A 116 16.78 -2.26 -8.95
N TYR A 117 15.47 -2.47 -8.77
CA TYR A 117 14.76 -3.58 -9.39
C TYR A 117 14.76 -3.50 -10.93
N THR A 118 15.06 -4.64 -11.57
CA THR A 118 15.11 -4.79 -13.03
C THR A 118 14.19 -5.89 -13.58
N GLY A 119 13.38 -6.52 -12.72
CA GLY A 119 12.48 -7.60 -13.13
C GLY A 119 11.17 -7.12 -13.78
N GLU A 120 10.28 -8.08 -14.02
CA GLU A 120 8.98 -7.85 -14.65
C GLU A 120 7.97 -7.24 -13.67
N ILE A 121 7.14 -6.33 -14.18
CA ILE A 121 6.12 -5.56 -13.43
C ILE A 121 4.79 -5.50 -14.19
N SER A 122 4.64 -6.29 -15.26
CA SER A 122 3.49 -6.27 -16.16
C SER A 122 2.20 -6.61 -15.41
N ASP A 123 2.27 -7.55 -14.47
CA ASP A 123 1.14 -8.14 -13.75
C ASP A 123 0.58 -7.32 -12.57
N VAL A 124 1.11 -6.12 -12.31
CA VAL A 124 0.58 -5.19 -11.29
C VAL A 124 0.14 -3.88 -11.92
N TYR A 125 -0.86 -3.21 -11.37
CA TYR A 125 -1.36 -1.97 -11.95
C TYR A 125 -0.57 -0.74 -11.51
N ASP A 126 -0.35 -0.61 -10.21
CA ASP A 126 0.45 0.47 -9.62
C ASP A 126 1.75 -0.08 -9.03
N LEU A 127 2.73 0.79 -8.82
CA LEU A 127 4.01 0.43 -8.21
C LEU A 127 4.35 1.32 -7.02
N ILE A 128 4.80 0.72 -5.92
CA ILE A 128 5.51 1.36 -4.83
C ILE A 128 7.01 1.13 -5.04
N ILE A 129 7.79 2.20 -5.06
CA ILE A 129 9.26 2.12 -5.12
C ILE A 129 9.80 2.54 -3.75
N GLU A 130 10.50 1.63 -3.08
CA GLU A 130 11.25 1.93 -1.86
C GLU A 130 12.54 2.70 -2.20
N ASP A 131 12.85 3.74 -1.41
CA ASP A 131 14.02 4.61 -1.60
C ASP A 131 14.09 5.21 -3.00
N ALA A 132 12.94 5.67 -3.49
CA ALA A 132 12.74 6.04 -4.90
C ALA A 132 13.63 7.21 -5.34
N LYS A 133 14.42 7.02 -6.41
CA LYS A 133 15.17 8.07 -7.10
C LYS A 133 14.45 8.56 -8.35
N GLN A 134 14.78 9.76 -8.83
CA GLN A 134 14.14 10.32 -10.03
C GLN A 134 14.29 9.41 -11.26
N GLU A 135 15.43 8.74 -11.39
CA GLU A 135 15.72 7.86 -12.51
C GLU A 135 14.80 6.63 -12.54
N SER A 136 14.56 5.99 -11.38
CA SER A 136 13.69 4.82 -11.29
C SER A 136 12.22 5.21 -11.50
N VAL A 137 11.78 6.33 -10.92
CA VAL A 137 10.43 6.85 -11.15
C VAL A 137 10.20 7.14 -12.63
N LYS A 138 11.14 7.82 -13.30
CA LYS A 138 11.07 8.08 -14.75
C LYS A 138 11.06 6.79 -15.57
N LYS A 139 11.93 5.82 -15.24
CA LYS A 139 12.01 4.52 -15.90
C LYS A 139 10.66 3.81 -15.89
N PHE A 140 10.04 3.69 -14.71
CA PHE A 140 8.79 2.94 -14.56
C PHE A 140 7.54 3.72 -15.01
N SER A 141 7.56 5.05 -14.94
CA SER A 141 6.50 5.89 -15.51
C SER A 141 6.44 5.77 -17.04
N LYS A 142 7.59 5.66 -17.73
CA LYS A 142 7.65 5.40 -19.18
C LYS A 142 7.05 4.05 -19.59
N LEU A 143 6.94 3.11 -18.64
CA LEU A 143 6.29 1.81 -18.84
C LEU A 143 4.77 1.87 -18.53
N GLY A 144 4.21 3.08 -18.38
CA GLY A 144 2.78 3.30 -18.18
C GLY A 144 2.28 2.99 -16.77
N LYS A 145 3.17 2.79 -15.79
CA LYS A 145 2.78 2.53 -14.39
C LYS A 145 2.57 3.83 -13.63
N ARG A 146 1.56 3.86 -12.75
CA ARG A 146 1.43 4.91 -11.75
C ARG A 146 2.32 4.56 -10.57
N ILE A 147 3.15 5.51 -10.15
CA ILE A 147 4.17 5.30 -9.12
C ILE A 147 3.73 5.95 -7.81
N LEU A 148 3.85 5.18 -6.74
CA LEU A 148 3.68 5.55 -5.35
C LEU A 148 5.08 5.66 -4.73
N VAL A 149 5.41 6.82 -4.18
CA VAL A 149 6.71 7.05 -3.53
C VAL A 149 6.49 7.42 -2.06
N TYR A 150 7.37 6.94 -1.19
CA TYR A 150 7.43 7.41 0.19
C TYR A 150 8.03 8.82 0.19
N ALA A 151 7.34 9.82 0.74
CA ALA A 151 7.85 11.19 0.66
C ALA A 151 9.13 11.45 1.45
N LYS A 152 9.52 10.52 2.36
CA LYS A 152 10.82 10.56 3.03
C LYS A 152 11.99 10.61 2.02
N ASP A 153 11.77 10.14 0.80
CA ASP A 153 12.82 9.96 -0.20
C ASP A 153 12.93 11.13 -1.19
N PHE A 154 11.92 12.02 -1.26
CA PHE A 154 11.85 13.02 -2.34
C PHE A 154 12.22 14.46 -1.92
N LYS A 155 12.04 14.85 -0.65
CA LYS A 155 12.54 16.12 -0.10
C LYS A 155 12.83 15.98 1.40
N LYS A 156 14.00 16.48 1.84
CA LYS A 156 14.30 16.68 3.26
C LYS A 156 13.14 17.47 3.89
N GLU A 157 12.57 16.92 4.96
CA GLU A 157 11.47 17.47 5.77
C GLU A 157 10.07 17.37 5.13
N MET A 158 9.41 16.21 5.27
CA MET A 158 7.97 16.09 5.60
C MET A 158 7.54 14.61 5.69
N GLU A 159 6.95 14.20 6.82
CA GLU A 159 6.35 12.88 7.00
C GLU A 159 4.89 12.82 6.46
N LYS A 160 4.70 12.79 5.14
CA LYS A 160 3.38 12.61 4.51
C LYS A 160 3.49 11.67 3.33
N PHE A 161 2.62 10.68 3.13
CA PHE A 161 2.64 9.99 1.84
C PHE A 161 2.00 10.92 0.82
N THR A 162 2.74 11.20 -0.24
CA THR A 162 2.23 11.93 -1.38
C THR A 162 2.38 11.05 -2.60
N PHE A 163 1.27 10.83 -3.31
CA PHE A 163 1.33 10.28 -4.65
C PHE A 163 2.07 11.27 -5.54
N ALA A 164 3.30 10.93 -5.94
CA ALA A 164 3.84 11.53 -7.14
C ALA A 164 3.15 10.87 -8.34
N ILE A 165 1.93 11.32 -8.67
CA ILE A 165 1.53 11.28 -10.07
C ILE A 165 2.43 12.32 -10.72
N ILE A 166 3.54 11.87 -11.32
CA ILE A 166 4.19 12.69 -12.34
C ILE A 166 3.19 12.66 -13.49
N GLU A 167 2.30 13.65 -13.54
CA GLU A 167 1.64 13.98 -14.79
C GLU A 167 2.78 14.25 -15.78
N SER A 168 2.83 13.43 -16.82
CA SER A 168 3.73 13.64 -17.94
C SER A 168 3.49 15.05 -18.47
N LEU A 169 4.44 15.95 -18.23
CA LEU A 169 4.63 17.14 -19.06
C LEU A 169 5.04 16.69 -20.47
#